data_AF-K6UI59-F1
#
_entry.id   AF-K6UI59-F1
#
_cell.length_a   1.000
_cell.length_b   1.000
_cell.length_c   1.000
_cell.angle_alpha   90.00
_cell.angle_beta   90.00
_cell.angle_gamma   90.00
#
_symmetry.space_group_name_H-M   'P 1'
#
loop_
_entity.id
_entity.type
_entity.pdbx_description
1 polymer ?
#
loop_
_entity_poly.entity_id
_entity_poly.type
_entity_poly.pdbx_seq_one_letter_code
_entity_poly.pdbx_strand_id
1 'polypeptide(L)'
;MNKCPVGISPVGISPVGISQVGISPFADMRKVFYSLLVSIYICLCVYSPVYALYLKEIELGNYYICNLDDYPREHCVVDYDPNKIIKFLCPIVHNEGEDMKTYNSSYCFRYKGIKDRLIISNNEEPIYTTLPGIILENQILYDRYNLGIYIMPLKLEEDMSIVCVCDTKKEYKGITPYIRIKIKKSNSVLGADSKDEHIKGCDFGNNQGEHQFLTSPQLHDEHFVCEIEADPGDIVGINCINYTEESLQNNDVRLEPSNCFSTVSFSLHTFSFVKMNINNIFPNAKYYPESSAFPKDPNFKKFSTTSYLWIPAHVPQELLFFCSCVYPQGEGIAVYHVRSSTPAV
;
A
#
# COMPACT_ATOMS: atom_id res chain seq x y z
N MET A 1 40.95 -9.17 -66.64
CA MET A 1 40.14 -8.32 -67.53
C MET A 1 39.53 -7.22 -66.68
N ASN A 2 39.52 -5.94 -67.01
CA ASN A 2 40.33 -5.12 -67.89
C ASN A 2 40.15 -3.70 -67.34
N LYS A 3 41.25 -2.95 -67.29
CA LYS A 3 41.29 -1.54 -66.92
C LYS A 3 40.71 -0.64 -68.02
N CYS A 4 40.45 0.61 -67.61
CA CYS A 4 40.48 1.87 -68.38
C CYS A 4 39.24 2.19 -69.24
N PRO A 5 39.01 3.46 -69.67
CA PRO A 5 39.93 4.63 -69.68
C PRO A 5 39.32 6.00 -69.21
N VAL A 6 40.13 6.99 -68.78
CA VAL A 6 40.64 8.22 -69.49
C VAL A 6 39.54 9.26 -69.79
N GLY A 7 39.69 10.57 -69.51
CA GLY A 7 40.83 11.29 -68.97
C GLY A 7 40.73 12.83 -69.11
N ILE A 8 41.91 13.43 -69.28
CA ILE A 8 42.30 14.73 -69.84
C ILE A 8 41.93 16.04 -69.09
N SER A 9 43.00 16.69 -68.61
CA SER A 9 43.14 18.12 -68.24
C SER A 9 43.26 18.98 -69.51
N PRO A 10 42.97 20.30 -69.55
CA PRO A 10 44.01 21.29 -69.19
C PRO A 10 43.50 22.67 -68.66
N VAL A 11 44.42 23.36 -67.96
CA VAL A 11 44.80 24.80 -68.06
C VAL A 11 43.66 25.84 -68.16
N GLY A 12 43.55 26.89 -67.34
CA GLY A 12 44.46 27.63 -66.49
C GLY A 12 43.92 29.07 -66.35
N ILE A 13 44.74 29.93 -65.74
CA ILE A 13 44.63 31.41 -65.73
C ILE A 13 43.69 31.98 -64.64
N SER A 14 44.32 32.55 -63.61
CA SER A 14 43.75 33.59 -62.76
C SER A 14 43.79 34.92 -63.52
N PRO A 15 42.79 35.81 -63.35
CA PRO A 15 43.15 37.06 -62.69
C PRO A 15 42.07 37.63 -61.75
N VAL A 16 42.55 38.10 -60.61
CA VAL A 16 42.26 39.42 -60.01
C VAL A 16 40.80 39.87 -59.88
N GLY A 17 40.35 39.92 -58.63
CA GLY A 17 39.67 41.09 -58.04
C GLY A 17 38.17 41.22 -58.25
N ILE A 18 37.41 41.26 -57.15
CA ILE A 18 36.58 42.38 -56.68
C ILE A 18 35.81 41.87 -55.46
N SER A 19 35.97 42.59 -54.36
CA SER A 19 35.16 42.47 -53.14
C SER A 19 33.69 42.76 -53.47
N GLN A 20 32.76 41.91 -53.02
CA GLN A 20 31.46 42.39 -52.55
C GLN A 20 30.89 41.49 -51.44
N VAL A 21 30.55 42.18 -50.36
CA VAL A 21 29.89 41.77 -49.13
C VAL A 21 28.59 40.99 -49.39
N GLY A 22 28.38 39.92 -48.61
CA GLY A 22 27.12 39.17 -48.63
C GLY A 22 27.06 38.06 -47.58
N ILE A 23 27.48 38.32 -46.33
CA ILE A 23 27.22 37.38 -45.23
C ILE A 23 25.72 37.46 -44.94
N SER A 24 24.95 36.50 -45.46
CA SER A 24 23.52 36.40 -45.17
C SER A 24 23.32 36.12 -43.66
N PRO A 25 22.50 36.89 -42.93
CA PRO A 25 22.28 36.70 -41.49
C PRO A 25 21.51 35.41 -41.15
N PHE A 26 21.08 34.64 -42.15
CA PHE A 26 20.31 33.41 -41.98
C PHE A 26 21.15 32.19 -41.52
N ALA A 27 22.46 32.18 -41.72
CA ALA A 27 23.32 31.05 -41.35
C ALA A 27 23.66 31.04 -39.86
N ASP A 28 23.86 32.21 -39.24
CA ASP A 28 24.17 32.33 -37.80
C ASP A 28 22.95 32.11 -36.92
N MET A 29 21.77 32.57 -37.35
CA MET A 29 20.51 32.33 -36.63
C MET A 29 20.19 30.84 -36.50
N ARG A 30 20.56 30.00 -37.48
CA ARG A 30 20.36 28.55 -37.40
C ARG A 30 21.22 27.90 -36.32
N LYS A 31 22.50 28.28 -36.20
CA LYS A 31 23.41 27.71 -35.18
C LYS A 31 22.96 28.07 -33.77
N VAL A 32 22.51 29.31 -33.56
CA VAL A 32 21.94 29.75 -32.28
C VAL A 32 20.67 28.98 -31.96
N PHE A 33 19.78 28.77 -32.95
CA PHE A 33 18.54 28.02 -32.75
C PHE A 33 18.78 26.55 -32.41
N TYR A 34 19.73 25.87 -33.08
CA TYR A 34 20.11 24.49 -32.75
C TYR A 34 20.77 24.38 -31.39
N SER A 35 21.64 25.32 -31.02
CA SER A 35 22.25 25.34 -29.69
C SER A 35 21.19 25.52 -28.60
N LEU A 36 20.20 26.37 -28.82
CA LEU A 36 19.14 26.64 -27.86
C LEU A 36 18.18 25.43 -27.72
N LEU A 37 17.86 24.75 -28.83
CA LEU A 37 17.10 23.50 -28.83
C LEU A 37 17.81 22.37 -28.09
N VAL A 38 19.13 22.23 -28.28
CA VAL A 38 19.93 21.21 -27.57
C VAL A 38 19.97 21.53 -26.07
N SER A 39 20.15 22.79 -25.68
CA SER A 39 20.11 23.19 -24.28
C SER A 39 18.74 22.95 -23.64
N ILE A 40 17.63 23.24 -24.35
CA ILE A 40 16.26 22.94 -23.89
C ILE A 40 16.07 21.43 -23.75
N TYR A 41 16.55 20.63 -24.71
CA TYR A 41 16.46 19.17 -24.66
C TYR A 41 17.22 18.61 -23.46
N ILE A 42 18.46 19.06 -23.22
CA ILE A 42 19.24 18.65 -22.04
C ILE A 42 18.55 19.10 -20.76
N CYS A 43 18.00 20.32 -20.69
CA CYS A 43 17.21 20.77 -19.54
C CYS A 43 15.98 19.88 -19.32
N LEU A 44 15.25 19.52 -20.37
CA LEU A 44 14.10 18.62 -20.27
C LEU A 44 14.51 17.22 -19.82
N CYS A 45 15.65 16.70 -20.26
CA CYS A 45 16.16 15.39 -19.84
C CYS A 45 16.71 15.37 -18.41
N VAL A 46 17.29 16.48 -17.93
CA VAL A 46 17.87 16.59 -16.58
C VAL A 46 16.81 16.98 -15.54
N TYR A 47 15.81 17.78 -15.92
CA TYR A 47 14.75 18.27 -15.02
C TYR A 47 13.39 17.61 -15.19
N SER A 48 13.17 16.80 -16.23
CA SER A 48 12.08 15.83 -16.19
C SER A 48 12.64 14.57 -15.55
N PRO A 49 12.39 14.30 -14.26
CA PRO A 49 12.46 12.93 -13.80
C PRO A 49 11.48 12.17 -14.68
N VAL A 50 12.01 11.38 -15.62
CA VAL A 50 11.23 10.31 -16.23
C VAL A 50 10.95 9.38 -15.07
N TYR A 51 9.83 9.65 -14.39
CA TYR A 51 9.16 8.64 -13.61
C TYR A 51 8.76 7.58 -14.64
N ALA A 52 9.68 6.67 -14.92
CA ALA A 52 9.33 5.35 -15.39
C ALA A 52 8.53 4.75 -14.24
N LEU A 53 7.25 5.15 -14.16
CA LEU A 53 6.22 4.36 -13.53
C LEU A 53 6.25 3.06 -14.30
N TYR A 54 7.03 2.12 -13.80
CA TYR A 54 6.83 0.72 -14.06
C TYR A 54 5.42 0.44 -13.53
N LEU A 55 4.42 0.72 -14.37
CA LEU A 55 3.08 0.22 -14.19
C LEU A 55 3.22 -1.29 -14.39
N LYS A 56 3.58 -1.96 -13.30
CA LYS A 56 3.34 -3.39 -13.16
C LYS A 56 1.90 -3.59 -13.60
N GLU A 57 1.70 -4.46 -14.59
CA GLU A 57 0.38 -4.91 -14.98
C GLU A 57 -0.40 -5.21 -13.70
N ILE A 58 -1.51 -4.49 -13.50
CA ILE A 58 -2.39 -4.73 -12.37
C ILE A 58 -2.99 -6.11 -12.64
N GLU A 59 -2.47 -7.15 -11.98
CA GLU A 59 -3.11 -8.45 -11.95
C GLU A 59 -4.48 -8.30 -11.29
N LEU A 60 -5.51 -8.09 -12.12
CA LEU A 60 -6.92 -8.19 -11.74
C LEU A 60 -7.20 -9.66 -11.39
N GLY A 61 -6.89 -10.05 -10.15
CA GLY A 61 -7.08 -11.44 -9.69
C GLY A 61 -7.01 -11.67 -8.18
N ASN A 62 -6.45 -10.74 -7.42
CA ASN A 62 -6.23 -10.91 -5.97
C ASN A 62 -7.35 -10.31 -5.10
N TYR A 63 -8.53 -10.02 -5.67
CA TYR A 63 -9.65 -9.44 -4.93
C TYR A 63 -10.86 -10.36 -4.94
N TYR A 64 -11.56 -10.42 -3.80
CA TYR A 64 -12.97 -10.78 -3.75
C TYR A 64 -13.78 -9.48 -3.68
N ILE A 65 -14.63 -9.23 -4.68
CA ILE A 65 -15.47 -8.03 -4.73
C ILE A 65 -16.92 -8.44 -4.47
N CYS A 66 -17.49 -7.95 -3.37
CA CYS A 66 -18.92 -8.00 -3.12
C CYS A 66 -19.53 -6.65 -3.51
N ASN A 67 -20.25 -6.61 -4.63
CA ASN A 67 -21.05 -5.46 -5.02
C ASN A 67 -22.53 -5.74 -4.74
N LEU A 68 -23.10 -5.13 -3.71
CA LEU A 68 -24.47 -5.44 -3.30
C LEU A 68 -25.54 -5.15 -4.37
N ASP A 69 -25.29 -4.22 -5.30
CA ASP A 69 -26.22 -3.97 -6.42
C ASP A 69 -26.38 -5.19 -7.34
N ASP A 70 -25.39 -6.11 -7.34
CA ASP A 70 -25.37 -7.29 -8.21
C ASP A 70 -25.99 -8.54 -7.54
N TYR A 71 -26.31 -8.50 -6.23
CA TYR A 71 -26.80 -9.66 -5.50
C TYR A 71 -28.32 -9.62 -5.25
N PRO A 72 -29.11 -10.57 -5.81
CA PRO A 72 -30.58 -10.63 -5.63
C PRO A 72 -31.00 -11.09 -4.23
N ARG A 73 -30.06 -11.66 -3.46
CA ARG A 73 -30.17 -11.89 -2.03
C ARG A 73 -29.27 -10.82 -1.43
N GLU A 74 -29.77 -9.97 -0.55
CA GLU A 74 -29.07 -8.78 -0.04
C GLU A 74 -27.78 -9.09 0.77
N HIS A 75 -27.11 -10.22 0.57
CA HIS A 75 -25.90 -10.59 1.30
C HIS A 75 -24.88 -11.34 0.44
N CYS A 76 -23.61 -11.17 0.80
CA CYS A 76 -22.48 -11.94 0.30
C CYS A 76 -21.95 -12.88 1.39
N VAL A 77 -21.54 -14.09 1.01
CA VAL A 77 -20.82 -15.01 1.92
C VAL A 77 -19.51 -15.40 1.27
N VAL A 78 -18.41 -15.20 2.00
CA VAL A 78 -17.04 -15.39 1.51
C VAL A 78 -16.30 -16.29 2.47
N ASP A 79 -15.57 -17.27 1.96
CA ASP A 79 -14.56 -17.99 2.74
C ASP A 79 -13.24 -17.24 2.62
N TYR A 80 -12.61 -16.93 3.75
CA TYR A 80 -11.34 -16.20 3.81
C TYR A 80 -10.24 -16.97 3.09
N ASP A 81 -9.51 -16.24 2.25
CA ASP A 81 -8.31 -16.69 1.54
C ASP A 81 -7.20 -15.67 1.83
N PRO A 82 -6.07 -16.06 2.46
CA PRO A 82 -5.00 -15.15 2.81
C PRO A 82 -4.34 -14.48 1.59
N ASN A 83 -4.53 -15.02 0.40
CA ASN A 83 -4.01 -14.42 -0.84
C ASN A 83 -4.95 -13.41 -1.47
N LYS A 84 -6.17 -13.23 -0.93
CA LYS A 84 -7.19 -12.35 -1.52
C LYS A 84 -7.59 -11.24 -0.56
N ILE A 85 -7.69 -10.04 -1.11
CA ILE A 85 -8.24 -8.88 -0.43
C ILE A 85 -9.75 -8.86 -0.62
N ILE A 86 -10.50 -8.52 0.43
CA ILE A 86 -11.95 -8.43 0.34
C ILE A 86 -12.32 -6.95 0.14
N LYS A 87 -13.05 -6.66 -0.93
CA LYS A 87 -13.63 -5.35 -1.24
C LYS A 87 -15.14 -5.45 -1.13
N PHE A 88 -15.73 -4.61 -0.30
CA PHE A 88 -17.17 -4.52 -0.10
C PHE A 88 -17.67 -3.17 -0.62
N LEU A 89 -18.44 -3.22 -1.70
CA LEU A 89 -19.01 -2.05 -2.36
C LEU A 89 -20.44 -1.87 -1.87
N CYS A 90 -20.61 -0.89 -0.99
CA CYS A 90 -21.83 -0.61 -0.26
C CYS A 90 -22.52 0.64 -0.84
N PRO A 91 -23.77 0.56 -1.33
CA PRO A 91 -24.50 1.72 -1.84
C PRO A 91 -24.71 2.78 -0.76
N ILE A 92 -24.51 4.06 -1.09
CA ILE A 92 -24.81 5.16 -0.19
C ILE A 92 -26.30 5.51 -0.33
N VAL A 93 -27.02 5.46 0.78
CA VAL A 93 -28.44 5.85 0.83
C VAL A 93 -28.54 7.32 1.16
N HIS A 94 -28.87 8.13 0.16
CA HIS A 94 -29.15 9.56 0.36
C HIS A 94 -30.58 9.74 0.88
N ASN A 95 -30.72 10.25 2.10
CA ASN A 95 -31.99 10.77 2.62
C ASN A 95 -32.05 12.28 2.34
N GLU A 96 -33.19 12.77 1.83
CA GLU A 96 -33.38 14.22 1.62
C GLU A 96 -33.16 14.99 2.92
N GLY A 97 -32.26 15.98 2.88
CA GLY A 97 -31.94 16.84 4.02
C GLY A 97 -30.93 16.28 5.04
N GLU A 98 -30.37 15.08 4.82
CA GLU A 98 -29.26 14.57 5.63
C GLU A 98 -27.92 14.81 4.93
N ASP A 99 -26.92 15.29 5.68
CA ASP A 99 -25.55 15.36 5.21
C ASP A 99 -25.04 13.96 4.84
N MET A 100 -24.11 13.91 3.87
CA MET A 100 -23.47 12.66 3.45
C MET A 100 -22.76 12.03 4.65
N LYS A 101 -23.33 10.95 5.19
CA LYS A 101 -22.73 10.21 6.29
C LYS A 101 -21.49 9.49 5.78
N THR A 102 -20.42 9.48 6.57
CA THR A 102 -19.28 8.60 6.35
C THR A 102 -19.62 7.20 6.87
N TYR A 103 -19.03 6.16 6.26
CA TYR A 103 -19.25 4.78 6.73
C TYR A 103 -18.71 4.64 8.15
N ASN A 104 -19.46 4.02 9.04
CA ASN A 104 -19.02 3.78 10.41
C ASN A 104 -18.27 2.45 10.50
N SER A 105 -17.02 2.45 10.97
CA SER A 105 -16.23 1.24 11.13
C SER A 105 -16.86 0.23 12.10
N SER A 106 -17.74 0.66 13.01
CA SER A 106 -18.52 -0.23 13.89
C SER A 106 -19.52 -1.11 13.14
N TYR A 107 -19.82 -0.82 11.87
CA TYR A 107 -20.66 -1.67 11.03
C TYR A 107 -19.99 -2.99 10.64
N CYS A 108 -18.70 -3.16 10.97
CA CYS A 108 -17.98 -4.41 10.86
C CYS A 108 -17.70 -4.98 12.26
N PHE A 109 -18.09 -6.23 12.51
CA PHE A 109 -18.01 -6.85 13.84
C PHE A 109 -17.97 -8.38 13.77
N ARG A 110 -17.62 -9.00 14.91
CA ARG A 110 -17.66 -10.47 15.07
C ARG A 110 -19.10 -10.96 15.06
N TYR A 111 -19.38 -11.89 14.17
CA TYR A 111 -20.67 -12.57 14.13
C TYR A 111 -20.69 -13.77 15.08
N LYS A 112 -21.46 -13.66 16.17
CA LYS A 112 -21.68 -14.74 17.15
C LYS A 112 -22.93 -15.60 16.89
N GLY A 113 -23.66 -15.35 15.80
CA GLY A 113 -24.90 -16.07 15.46
C GLY A 113 -26.12 -15.15 15.30
N ILE A 114 -27.24 -15.70 14.82
CA ILE A 114 -28.53 -15.01 14.73
C ILE A 114 -29.25 -15.15 16.07
N LYS A 115 -29.71 -14.04 16.64
CA LYS A 115 -30.81 -14.01 17.61
C LYS A 115 -32.01 -13.41 16.88
N ASP A 116 -33.10 -14.18 16.73
CA ASP A 116 -34.37 -13.73 16.16
C ASP A 116 -34.37 -13.21 14.70
N ARG A 117 -33.59 -13.86 13.81
CA ARG A 117 -33.54 -13.59 12.35
C ARG A 117 -33.11 -12.18 11.93
N LEU A 118 -32.71 -11.34 12.88
CA LEU A 118 -32.13 -10.03 12.63
C LEU A 118 -30.68 -10.05 13.12
N ILE A 119 -29.79 -9.35 12.40
CA ILE A 119 -28.46 -9.04 12.90
C ILE A 119 -28.68 -7.98 13.98
N ILE A 120 -28.76 -8.42 15.24
CA ILE A 120 -29.03 -7.52 16.36
C ILE A 120 -27.70 -6.84 16.74
N SER A 121 -27.62 -5.54 16.42
CA SER A 121 -26.48 -4.66 16.70
C SER A 121 -26.06 -4.53 18.16
N ASN A 122 -26.89 -5.02 19.08
CA ASN A 122 -26.78 -4.63 20.49
C ASN A 122 -25.71 -5.37 21.31
N ASN A 123 -25.03 -6.39 20.75
CA ASN A 123 -23.98 -7.16 21.44
C ASN A 123 -22.72 -7.36 20.54
N GLU A 124 -22.48 -6.43 19.62
CA GLU A 124 -21.39 -6.54 18.65
C GLU A 124 -20.05 -6.18 19.29
N GLU A 125 -19.11 -7.14 19.31
CA GLU A 125 -17.72 -6.86 19.69
C GLU A 125 -17.03 -6.11 18.55
N PRO A 126 -16.37 -4.98 18.84
CA PRO A 126 -15.63 -4.25 17.82
C PRO A 126 -14.61 -5.16 17.13
N ILE A 127 -14.50 -5.02 15.82
CA ILE A 127 -13.67 -5.93 15.03
C ILE A 127 -12.18 -5.88 15.41
N TYR A 128 -11.68 -4.72 15.86
CA TYR A 128 -10.30 -4.54 16.29
C TYR A 128 -9.99 -5.20 17.64
N THR A 129 -11.01 -5.44 18.48
CA THR A 129 -10.81 -6.21 19.73
C THR A 129 -10.89 -7.70 19.45
N THR A 130 -11.77 -8.12 18.53
CA THR A 130 -11.91 -9.54 18.18
C THR A 130 -10.77 -10.05 17.30
N LEU A 131 -10.34 -9.24 16.34
CA LEU A 131 -9.28 -9.58 15.40
C LEU A 131 -8.27 -8.43 15.37
N PRO A 132 -7.43 -8.31 16.42
CA PRO A 132 -6.41 -7.28 16.47
C PRO A 132 -5.49 -7.37 15.24
N GLY A 133 -5.13 -6.21 14.71
CA GLY A 133 -4.32 -6.12 13.49
C GLY A 133 -5.09 -6.25 12.18
N ILE A 134 -6.42 -6.41 12.18
CA ILE A 134 -7.21 -6.20 10.97
C ILE A 134 -7.06 -4.76 10.46
N ILE A 135 -6.98 -4.57 9.14
CA ILE A 135 -6.99 -3.23 8.53
C ILE A 135 -8.31 -3.05 7.78
N LEU A 136 -8.99 -1.95 8.07
CA LEU A 136 -10.15 -1.50 7.33
C LEU A 136 -9.86 -0.15 6.67
N GLU A 137 -10.11 -0.05 5.37
CA GLU A 137 -10.01 1.19 4.61
C GLU A 137 -11.35 1.53 3.97
N ASN A 138 -11.75 2.79 3.99
CA ASN A 138 -12.93 3.26 3.27
C ASN A 138 -12.57 4.36 2.29
N GLN A 139 -13.06 4.24 1.05
CA GLN A 139 -13.05 5.30 0.06
C GLN A 139 -14.45 5.50 -0.50
N ILE A 140 -14.89 6.74 -0.61
CA ILE A 140 -16.15 7.09 -1.24
C ILE A 140 -15.90 7.31 -2.73
N LEU A 141 -16.42 6.41 -3.56
CA LEU A 141 -16.29 6.45 -5.02
C LEU A 141 -17.62 6.07 -5.66
N TYR A 142 -18.09 6.85 -6.64
CA TYR A 142 -19.31 6.57 -7.41
C TYR A 142 -20.55 6.27 -6.54
N ASP A 143 -20.81 7.12 -5.54
CA ASP A 143 -21.94 6.97 -4.59
C ASP A 143 -21.97 5.64 -3.85
N ARG A 144 -20.79 5.07 -3.60
CA ARG A 144 -20.59 3.84 -2.85
C ARG A 144 -19.47 4.00 -1.83
N TYR A 145 -19.63 3.38 -0.68
CA TYR A 145 -18.51 3.09 0.21
C TYR A 145 -17.75 1.90 -0.37
N ASN A 146 -16.47 2.11 -0.68
CA ASN A 146 -15.55 1.08 -1.12
C ASN A 146 -14.70 0.65 0.08
N LEU A 147 -15.20 -0.34 0.81
CA LEU A 147 -14.55 -0.84 2.00
C LEU A 147 -13.54 -1.92 1.63
N GLY A 148 -12.25 -1.65 1.87
CA GLY A 148 -11.18 -2.65 1.87
C GLY A 148 -11.05 -3.32 3.22
N ILE A 149 -11.13 -4.64 3.24
CA ILE A 149 -10.99 -5.47 4.44
C ILE A 149 -9.75 -6.35 4.25
N TYR A 150 -8.71 -6.08 5.03
CA TYR A 150 -7.45 -6.82 4.98
C TYR A 150 -7.28 -7.60 6.28
N ILE A 151 -7.21 -8.92 6.15
CA ILE A 151 -7.07 -9.86 7.26
C ILE A 151 -5.77 -10.61 7.05
N MET A 152 -4.84 -10.49 7.99
CA MET A 152 -3.62 -11.28 7.98
C MET A 152 -3.87 -12.69 8.54
N PRO A 153 -3.07 -13.70 8.13
CA PRO A 153 -3.20 -15.05 8.63
C PRO A 153 -2.72 -15.13 10.10
N LEU A 154 -3.63 -14.80 11.02
CA LEU A 154 -3.41 -14.85 12.46
C LEU A 154 -3.81 -16.22 13.01
N LYS A 155 -3.22 -16.62 14.15
CA LYS A 155 -3.63 -17.83 14.85
C LYS A 155 -4.99 -17.63 15.50
N LEU A 156 -5.95 -18.50 15.19
CA LEU A 156 -7.29 -18.46 15.78
C LEU A 156 -7.50 -19.63 16.75
N GLU A 157 -8.19 -19.38 17.86
CA GLU A 157 -8.57 -20.44 18.79
C GLU A 157 -9.70 -21.32 18.24
N GLU A 158 -10.64 -20.72 17.52
CA GLU A 158 -11.80 -21.34 16.90
C GLU A 158 -12.16 -20.69 15.56
N ASP A 159 -12.99 -21.37 14.77
CA ASP A 159 -13.56 -20.78 13.55
C ASP A 159 -14.37 -19.53 13.90
N MET A 160 -14.21 -18.47 13.10
CA MET A 160 -14.91 -17.22 13.32
C MET A 160 -15.61 -16.70 12.06
N SER A 161 -16.56 -15.80 12.25
CA SER A 161 -17.19 -15.06 11.15
C SER A 161 -17.15 -13.58 11.45
N ILE A 162 -16.81 -12.78 10.45
CA ILE A 162 -16.93 -11.33 10.48
C ILE A 162 -18.12 -10.94 9.61
N VAL A 163 -18.91 -9.99 10.07
CA VAL A 163 -20.00 -9.40 9.28
C VAL A 163 -19.77 -7.91 9.17
N CYS A 164 -19.87 -7.39 7.95
CA CYS A 164 -19.93 -5.95 7.67
C CYS A 164 -21.28 -5.62 7.03
N VAL A 165 -22.00 -4.65 7.58
CA VAL A 165 -23.36 -4.27 7.15
C VAL A 165 -23.38 -2.97 6.36
N CYS A 166 -24.43 -2.78 5.57
CA CYS A 166 -24.72 -1.55 4.84
C CYS A 166 -25.96 -0.85 5.34
N ASP A 167 -25.97 0.47 5.19
CA ASP A 167 -27.19 1.26 5.36
C ASP A 167 -28.24 0.86 4.30
N THR A 168 -29.50 0.88 4.70
CA THR A 168 -30.65 0.47 3.88
C THR A 168 -31.58 1.62 3.60
N LYS A 169 -32.15 1.68 2.39
CA LYS A 169 -33.26 2.60 2.11
C LYS A 169 -34.42 2.34 3.08
N LYS A 170 -35.09 3.40 3.52
CA LYS A 170 -36.25 3.34 4.44
C LYS A 170 -37.40 2.45 3.91
N GLU A 171 -37.42 2.18 2.62
CA GLU A 171 -38.39 1.31 1.94
C GLU A 171 -38.15 -0.19 2.20
N TYR A 172 -36.92 -0.59 2.56
CA TYR A 172 -36.53 -1.98 2.86
C TYR A 172 -36.41 -2.26 4.36
N LYS A 173 -37.25 -1.61 5.18
CA LYS A 173 -37.25 -1.78 6.65
C LYS A 173 -37.31 -3.27 7.03
N GLY A 174 -36.23 -3.78 7.62
CA GLY A 174 -36.15 -5.12 8.19
C GLY A 174 -35.15 -6.07 7.51
N ILE A 175 -34.54 -5.69 6.39
CA ILE A 175 -33.46 -6.47 5.76
C ILE A 175 -32.24 -5.57 5.67
N THR A 176 -31.16 -5.95 6.36
CA THR A 176 -29.89 -5.23 6.36
C THR A 176 -28.90 -5.98 5.48
N PRO A 177 -28.45 -5.40 4.35
CA PRO A 177 -27.48 -6.02 3.50
C PRO A 177 -26.12 -6.17 4.19
N TYR A 178 -25.43 -7.27 3.91
CA TYR A 178 -24.16 -7.54 4.56
C TYR A 178 -23.23 -8.43 3.75
N ILE A 179 -21.93 -8.34 4.05
CA ILE A 179 -20.96 -9.37 3.71
C ILE A 179 -20.61 -10.17 4.96
N ARG A 180 -20.64 -11.49 4.86
CA ARG A 180 -20.17 -12.42 5.89
C ARG A 180 -18.89 -13.10 5.42
N ILE A 181 -17.82 -12.90 6.16
CA ILE A 181 -16.51 -13.49 5.91
C ILE A 181 -16.31 -14.63 6.91
N LYS A 182 -16.14 -15.85 6.44
CA LYS A 182 -15.88 -17.03 7.25
C LYS A 182 -14.38 -17.28 7.32
N ILE A 183 -13.83 -17.31 8.52
CA ILE A 183 -12.40 -17.52 8.75
C ILE A 183 -12.27 -18.83 9.52
N LYS A 184 -11.66 -19.83 8.87
CA LYS A 184 -11.39 -21.11 9.51
C LYS A 184 -10.12 -21.02 10.33
N LYS A 185 -10.09 -21.70 11.47
CA LYS A 185 -8.88 -21.91 12.26
C LYS A 185 -7.75 -22.50 11.44
N SER A 186 -8.05 -23.39 10.49
CA SER A 186 -7.06 -24.00 9.59
C SER A 186 -6.36 -23.00 8.66
N ASN A 187 -6.89 -21.80 8.49
CA ASN A 187 -6.32 -20.78 7.61
C ASN A 187 -5.24 -19.94 8.32
N SER A 188 -4.93 -20.23 9.59
CA SER A 188 -3.81 -19.64 10.32
C SER A 188 -2.48 -20.16 9.76
N VAL A 189 -1.92 -19.48 8.77
CA VAL A 189 -0.57 -19.73 8.26
C VAL A 189 0.35 -18.66 8.81
N LEU A 190 0.89 -18.87 10.00
CA LEU A 190 2.23 -18.36 10.29
C LEU A 190 3.18 -19.47 9.84
N GLY A 191 4.19 -19.12 9.02
CA GLY A 191 4.96 -19.99 8.11
C GLY A 191 5.29 -21.37 8.66
N ALA A 192 5.49 -22.36 7.80
CA ALA A 192 5.49 -23.82 8.05
C ALA A 192 6.16 -24.37 9.34
N ASP A 193 6.92 -23.56 10.09
CA ASP A 193 7.62 -23.87 11.34
C ASP A 193 7.46 -22.82 12.47
N SER A 194 6.54 -21.85 12.36
CA SER A 194 6.37 -20.75 13.33
C SER A 194 5.78 -21.23 14.66
N LYS A 195 6.59 -21.20 15.73
CA LYS A 195 6.12 -21.39 17.11
C LYS A 195 5.40 -20.17 17.69
N ASP A 196 5.58 -19.00 17.08
CA ASP A 196 4.99 -17.75 17.56
C ASP A 196 3.53 -17.62 17.12
N GLU A 197 2.69 -17.19 18.05
CA GLU A 197 1.25 -16.95 17.84
C GLU A 197 0.97 -15.60 17.18
N HIS A 198 1.99 -14.74 17.07
CA HIS A 198 1.91 -13.36 16.62
C HIS A 198 2.75 -13.13 15.36
N ILE A 199 2.39 -12.11 14.57
CA ILE A 199 3.14 -11.70 13.38
C ILE A 199 4.44 -11.01 13.82
N LYS A 200 5.57 -11.30 13.16
CA LYS A 200 6.85 -10.65 13.44
C LYS A 200 6.70 -9.14 13.22
N GLY A 201 6.96 -8.30 14.22
CA GLY A 201 6.73 -6.87 14.01
C GLY A 201 6.84 -6.02 15.26
N CYS A 202 6.81 -4.71 15.03
CA CYS A 202 6.92 -3.69 16.06
C CYS A 202 5.55 -3.05 16.33
N ASP A 203 5.09 -3.17 17.58
CA ASP A 203 3.87 -2.53 18.05
C ASP A 203 4.19 -1.36 18.97
N PHE A 204 4.29 -0.18 18.37
CA PHE A 204 4.50 1.11 19.04
C PHE A 204 3.25 1.60 19.79
N GLY A 205 2.09 0.97 19.56
CA GLY A 205 0.89 1.14 20.37
C GLY A 205 0.96 0.39 21.71
N ASN A 206 1.97 -0.48 21.90
CA ASN A 206 2.15 -1.31 23.09
C ASN A 206 0.91 -2.18 23.42
N ASN A 207 0.28 -2.79 22.42
CA ASN A 207 -0.86 -3.68 22.69
C ASN A 207 -0.34 -5.00 23.27
N GLN A 208 -0.91 -5.40 24.40
CA GLN A 208 -0.55 -6.61 25.15
C GLN A 208 -1.81 -7.43 25.46
N GLY A 209 -1.64 -8.71 25.78
CA GLY A 209 -2.75 -9.60 26.11
C GLY A 209 -3.66 -9.85 24.90
N GLU A 210 -4.98 -9.72 25.06
CA GLU A 210 -5.97 -10.01 24.01
C GLU A 210 -5.85 -9.11 22.77
N HIS A 211 -5.18 -7.96 22.87
CA HIS A 211 -4.96 -7.04 21.76
C HIS A 211 -3.57 -7.19 21.11
N GLN A 212 -2.74 -8.12 21.59
CA GLN A 212 -1.42 -8.34 21.01
C GLN A 212 -1.55 -9.13 19.70
N PHE A 213 -0.96 -8.60 18.63
CA PHE A 213 -0.90 -9.27 17.33
C PHE A 213 0.48 -9.21 16.68
N LEU A 214 1.38 -8.36 17.17
CA LEU A 214 2.78 -8.31 16.78
C LEU A 214 3.69 -8.86 17.89
N THR A 215 4.84 -9.40 17.52
CA THR A 215 5.79 -10.03 18.43
C THR A 215 6.48 -9.06 19.39
N SER A 216 6.58 -7.77 19.05
CA SER A 216 7.38 -6.80 19.80
C SER A 216 6.58 -5.55 20.22
N PRO A 217 5.78 -5.62 21.31
CA PRO A 217 5.19 -4.45 21.94
C PRO A 217 6.26 -3.52 22.50
N GLN A 218 6.13 -2.24 22.23
CA GLN A 218 7.13 -1.23 22.60
C GLN A 218 6.53 -0.17 23.51
N LEU A 219 7.17 0.07 24.66
CA LEU A 219 6.82 1.17 25.54
C LEU A 219 7.29 2.51 24.95
N HIS A 220 6.51 3.55 25.20
CA HIS A 220 6.76 4.88 24.66
C HIS A 220 7.85 5.61 25.46
N ASP A 221 9.09 5.57 24.96
CA ASP A 221 10.22 6.36 25.45
C ASP A 221 10.72 7.33 24.36
N GLU A 222 11.52 8.34 24.71
CA GLU A 222 12.09 9.27 23.72
C GLU A 222 13.08 8.52 22.78
N HIS A 223 12.69 8.31 21.51
CA HIS A 223 13.46 7.67 20.44
C HIS A 223 13.80 6.18 20.67
N PHE A 224 12.82 5.30 20.44
CA PHE A 224 13.03 3.86 20.53
C PHE A 224 13.12 3.21 19.15
N VAL A 225 14.11 2.33 19.01
CA VAL A 225 14.36 1.52 17.83
C VAL A 225 13.90 0.10 18.12
N CYS A 226 13.06 -0.45 17.24
CA CYS A 226 12.62 -1.84 17.30
C CYS A 226 13.17 -2.58 16.08
N GLU A 227 13.93 -3.64 16.31
CA GLU A 227 14.60 -4.42 15.27
C GLU A 227 13.90 -5.77 15.08
N ILE A 228 13.61 -6.13 13.82
CA ILE A 228 12.92 -7.36 13.45
C ILE A 228 13.77 -8.13 12.44
N GLU A 229 14.12 -9.36 12.80
CA GLU A 229 14.75 -10.34 11.92
C GLU A 229 13.67 -11.14 11.17
N ALA A 230 13.74 -11.15 9.85
CA ALA A 230 12.77 -11.83 8.99
C ALA A 230 13.46 -12.68 7.91
N ASP A 231 12.84 -13.82 7.62
CA ASP A 231 13.27 -14.77 6.61
C ASP A 231 12.37 -14.69 5.36
N PRO A 232 12.82 -15.15 4.19
CA PRO A 232 11.99 -15.20 2.99
C PRO A 232 10.68 -15.96 3.22
N GLY A 233 9.56 -15.37 2.80
CA GLY A 233 8.21 -15.92 3.02
C GLY A 233 7.52 -15.46 4.31
N ASP A 234 8.24 -14.80 5.24
CA ASP A 234 7.64 -14.25 6.45
C ASP A 234 6.67 -13.10 6.16
N ILE A 235 5.75 -12.90 7.10
CA ILE A 235 4.93 -11.69 7.18
C ILE A 235 5.48 -10.84 8.32
N VAL A 236 5.78 -9.59 8.04
CA VAL A 236 6.18 -8.60 9.04
C VAL A 236 5.16 -7.47 9.17
N GLY A 237 5.06 -6.85 10.34
CA GLY A 237 4.07 -5.81 10.61
C GLY A 237 4.60 -4.63 11.43
N ILE A 238 3.95 -3.49 11.27
CA ILE A 238 4.12 -2.29 12.11
C ILE A 238 2.75 -1.81 12.57
N ASN A 239 2.68 -1.33 13.81
CA ASN A 239 1.49 -0.69 14.34
C ASN A 239 1.85 0.51 15.22
N CYS A 240 1.18 1.64 15.01
CA CYS A 240 1.42 2.86 15.78
C CYS A 240 0.34 3.18 16.82
N ILE A 241 -0.78 2.44 16.85
CA ILE A 241 -1.97 2.79 17.63
C ILE A 241 -2.24 1.79 18.75
N ASN A 242 -2.64 2.31 19.91
CA ASN A 242 -3.14 1.49 21.00
C ASN A 242 -4.67 1.27 20.85
N TYR A 243 -5.13 0.01 21.00
CA TYR A 243 -6.54 -0.40 20.87
C TYR A 243 -7.34 -0.37 22.17
N THR A 244 -6.70 -0.22 23.34
CA THR A 244 -7.35 -0.38 24.65
C THR A 244 -8.20 0.81 25.11
N GLU A 245 -7.95 2.04 24.67
CA GLU A 245 -8.80 3.20 25.03
C GLU A 245 -8.53 4.41 24.11
N GLU A 246 -9.32 5.48 24.23
CA GLU A 246 -9.10 6.78 23.56
C GLU A 246 -7.80 7.44 24.07
N SER A 247 -6.66 6.78 23.84
CA SER A 247 -5.37 7.32 24.16
C SER A 247 -5.20 8.59 23.35
N LEU A 248 -4.98 9.71 24.04
CA LEU A 248 -4.57 10.97 23.43
C LEU A 248 -3.32 10.80 22.56
N GLN A 249 -2.55 9.71 22.76
CA GLN A 249 -1.38 9.35 21.95
C GLN A 249 -1.74 8.87 20.54
N ASN A 250 -2.98 8.38 20.34
CA ASN A 250 -3.51 8.06 19.02
C ASN A 250 -3.88 9.34 18.23
N ASN A 251 -3.80 10.52 18.86
CA ASN A 251 -3.99 11.79 18.16
C ASN A 251 -2.73 12.17 17.39
N ASP A 252 -2.93 12.58 16.14
CA ASP A 252 -1.89 12.98 15.20
C ASP A 252 -0.73 12.00 14.93
N VAL A 253 -0.87 10.73 15.33
CA VAL A 253 0.07 9.67 14.98
C VAL A 253 0.08 9.42 13.47
N ARG A 254 1.28 9.27 12.90
CA ARG A 254 1.48 9.04 11.46
C ARG A 254 2.48 7.91 11.25
N LEU A 255 2.18 7.07 10.27
CA LEU A 255 3.15 6.13 9.72
C LEU A 255 4.04 6.88 8.72
N GLU A 256 5.35 6.64 8.74
CA GLU A 256 6.31 7.25 7.83
C GLU A 256 7.23 6.18 7.21
N PRO A 257 7.31 6.05 5.87
CA PRO A 257 6.45 6.71 4.88
C PRO A 257 4.95 6.44 5.12
N SER A 258 4.08 7.37 4.72
CA SER A 258 2.61 7.30 4.93
C SER A 258 1.91 6.08 4.33
N ASN A 259 2.62 5.34 3.50
CA ASN A 259 2.21 4.12 2.83
C ASN A 259 3.19 2.98 3.06
N CYS A 260 4.02 3.00 4.11
CA CYS A 260 4.78 1.82 4.52
C CYS A 260 3.82 0.63 4.63
N PHE A 261 4.09 -0.56 4.07
CA PHE A 261 5.34 -1.00 3.44
C PHE A 261 5.41 -0.84 1.92
N SER A 262 4.39 -0.28 1.25
CA SER A 262 4.46 -0.05 -0.20
C SER A 262 5.64 0.85 -0.59
N THR A 263 5.93 1.87 0.22
CA THR A 263 7.19 2.62 0.19
C THR A 263 7.92 2.38 1.50
N VAL A 264 9.20 2.03 1.40
CA VAL A 264 10.09 1.91 2.56
C VAL A 264 11.25 2.88 2.43
N SER A 265 11.86 3.19 3.56
CA SER A 265 13.10 3.93 3.59
C SER A 265 14.26 2.97 3.81
N PHE A 266 15.39 3.17 3.16
CA PHE A 266 16.60 2.36 3.33
C PHE A 266 17.84 3.22 3.10
N SER A 267 19.01 2.76 3.54
CA SER A 267 20.29 3.45 3.35
C SER A 267 21.23 2.58 2.50
N LEU A 268 21.80 3.16 1.45
CA LEU A 268 22.82 2.54 0.61
C LEU A 268 24.18 3.13 0.97
N HIS A 269 24.80 2.64 2.06
CA HIS A 269 26.17 2.98 2.49
C HIS A 269 26.50 4.47 2.72
N THR A 270 25.58 5.40 2.46
CA THR A 270 25.66 6.84 2.71
C THR A 270 24.68 7.24 3.82
N PHE A 271 24.98 8.33 4.54
CA PHE A 271 24.09 8.92 5.56
C PHE A 271 22.77 9.49 4.99
N SER A 272 22.45 9.24 3.72
CA SER A 272 21.22 9.67 3.08
C SER A 272 20.22 8.53 3.00
N PHE A 273 19.08 8.70 3.67
CA PHE A 273 17.95 7.78 3.58
C PHE A 273 17.20 7.99 2.26
N VAL A 274 17.04 6.91 1.50
CA VAL A 274 16.30 6.89 0.23
C VAL A 274 14.96 6.21 0.46
N LYS A 275 13.89 6.81 -0.07
CA LYS A 275 12.54 6.22 -0.09
C LYS A 275 12.29 5.58 -1.44
N MET A 276 11.85 4.33 -1.46
CA MET A 276 11.47 3.67 -2.70
C MET A 276 10.35 2.66 -2.51
N ASN A 277 9.70 2.28 -3.61
CA ASN A 277 8.71 1.21 -3.59
C ASN A 277 9.38 -0.13 -3.23
N ILE A 278 8.78 -0.87 -2.30
CA ILE A 278 9.36 -2.15 -1.83
C ILE A 278 9.50 -3.17 -2.94
N ASN A 279 8.66 -3.13 -3.98
CA ASN A 279 8.74 -4.06 -5.11
C ASN A 279 9.97 -3.82 -6.00
N ASN A 280 10.62 -2.66 -5.89
CA ASN A 280 11.92 -2.43 -6.54
C ASN A 280 13.05 -3.20 -5.83
N ILE A 281 12.84 -3.56 -4.56
CA ILE A 281 13.79 -4.30 -3.74
C ILE A 281 13.44 -5.79 -3.70
N PHE A 282 12.17 -6.08 -3.46
CA PHE A 282 11.59 -7.42 -3.38
C PHE A 282 10.51 -7.58 -4.45
N PRO A 283 10.87 -8.02 -5.66
CA PRO A 283 9.89 -8.32 -6.68
C PRO A 283 8.88 -9.35 -6.14
N ASN A 284 7.59 -9.05 -6.29
CA ASN A 284 6.48 -9.88 -5.81
C ASN A 284 6.22 -9.86 -4.30
N ALA A 285 6.83 -8.94 -3.56
CA ALA A 285 6.32 -8.63 -2.23
C ALA A 285 4.85 -8.21 -2.29
N LYS A 286 4.07 -8.61 -1.28
CA LYS A 286 2.70 -8.12 -1.07
C LYS A 286 2.71 -7.22 0.15
N TYR A 287 1.97 -6.13 0.13
CA TYR A 287 1.91 -5.21 1.26
C TYR A 287 0.47 -4.74 1.47
N TYR A 288 0.13 -4.47 2.72
CA TYR A 288 -1.23 -4.12 3.13
C TYR A 288 -1.18 -2.98 4.14
N PRO A 289 -1.96 -1.89 3.95
CA PRO A 289 -2.85 -1.68 2.82
C PRO A 289 -2.08 -1.41 1.51
N GLU A 290 -2.73 -1.65 0.37
CA GLU A 290 -2.13 -1.41 -0.95
C GLU A 290 -2.04 0.09 -1.30
N SER A 291 -2.91 0.91 -0.70
CA SER A 291 -2.90 2.37 -0.79
C SER A 291 -2.32 3.00 0.48
N SER A 292 -2.05 4.30 0.45
CA SER A 292 -1.57 5.03 1.64
C SER A 292 -2.51 4.82 2.82
N ALA A 293 -1.95 4.38 3.94
CA ALA A 293 -2.68 4.10 5.16
C ALA A 293 -3.26 5.37 5.81
N PHE A 294 -2.84 6.56 5.38
CA PHE A 294 -3.31 7.82 5.95
C PHE A 294 -4.82 8.03 5.73
N PRO A 295 -5.62 8.32 6.78
CA PRO A 295 -7.06 8.30 6.64
C PRO A 295 -7.53 9.50 5.82
N LYS A 296 -8.26 9.21 4.73
CA LYS A 296 -9.24 10.16 4.20
C LYS A 296 -10.50 10.21 5.07
N ASP A 297 -10.74 9.19 5.89
CA ASP A 297 -11.93 9.02 6.73
C ASP A 297 -11.57 8.92 8.24
N PRO A 298 -11.97 9.91 9.07
CA PRO A 298 -11.75 9.90 10.52
C PRO A 298 -12.27 8.65 11.24
N ASN A 299 -13.33 8.00 10.73
CA ASN A 299 -13.92 6.81 11.35
C ASN A 299 -13.01 5.57 11.31
N PHE A 300 -11.97 5.61 10.47
CA PHE A 300 -11.03 4.51 10.24
C PHE A 300 -9.62 4.80 10.76
N LYS A 301 -9.42 5.92 11.47
CA LYS A 301 -8.12 6.31 12.03
C LYS A 301 -7.44 5.20 12.84
N LYS A 302 -8.22 4.38 13.54
CA LYS A 302 -7.75 3.24 14.37
C LYS A 302 -6.96 2.19 13.57
N PHE A 303 -7.21 2.11 12.26
CA PHE A 303 -6.60 1.14 11.34
C PHE A 303 -5.51 1.77 10.47
N SER A 304 -5.36 3.09 10.53
CA SER A 304 -4.66 3.90 9.52
C SER A 304 -3.13 3.91 9.68
N THR A 305 -2.62 3.24 10.71
CA THR A 305 -1.18 3.17 10.99
C THR A 305 -0.72 1.75 11.28
N THR A 306 -1.58 0.78 11.00
CA THR A 306 -1.23 -0.64 10.98
C THR A 306 -0.91 -1.03 9.55
N SER A 307 0.19 -1.74 9.34
CA SER A 307 0.62 -2.17 8.00
C SER A 307 1.38 -3.48 8.06
N TYR A 308 1.39 -4.21 6.96
CA TYR A 308 2.06 -5.50 6.80
C TYR A 308 2.81 -5.61 5.48
N LEU A 309 3.90 -6.36 5.51
CA LEU A 309 4.66 -6.79 4.36
C LEU A 309 4.77 -8.31 4.38
N TRP A 310 4.27 -8.95 3.32
CA TRP A 310 4.56 -10.33 3.02
C TRP A 310 5.81 -10.38 2.14
N ILE A 311 6.90 -10.85 2.74
CA ILE A 311 8.19 -11.00 2.09
C ILE A 311 8.08 -12.16 1.08
N PRO A 312 8.57 -11.99 -0.17
CA PRO A 312 8.52 -13.07 -1.15
C PRO A 312 9.36 -14.26 -0.69
N ALA A 313 9.00 -15.46 -1.14
CA ALA A 313 9.73 -16.69 -0.84
C ALA A 313 11.19 -16.69 -1.36
N HIS A 314 11.48 -15.83 -2.34
CA HIS A 314 12.83 -15.65 -2.86
C HIS A 314 13.31 -14.22 -2.64
N VAL A 315 14.38 -14.08 -1.85
CA VAL A 315 15.05 -12.81 -1.56
C VAL A 315 16.51 -12.96 -2.00
N PRO A 316 16.98 -12.24 -3.03
CA PRO A 316 18.28 -12.49 -3.63
C PRO A 316 19.46 -12.01 -2.77
N GLN A 317 19.24 -10.98 -1.94
CA GLN A 317 20.26 -10.37 -1.11
C GLN A 317 19.66 -9.91 0.22
N GLU A 318 20.48 -9.93 1.27
CA GLU A 318 20.09 -9.38 2.56
C GLU A 318 19.83 -7.88 2.43
N LEU A 319 18.78 -7.39 3.10
CA LEU A 319 18.43 -5.99 3.06
C LEU A 319 17.90 -5.49 4.39
N LEU A 320 18.33 -4.28 4.74
CA LEU A 320 17.82 -3.49 5.84
C LEU A 320 16.94 -2.37 5.28
N PHE A 321 15.71 -2.27 5.77
CA PHE A 321 14.83 -1.12 5.52
C PHE A 321 14.11 -0.71 6.81
N PHE A 322 13.55 0.49 6.82
CA PHE A 322 12.89 1.06 7.98
C PHE A 322 11.61 1.81 7.64
N CYS A 323 10.72 1.80 8.62
CA CYS A 323 9.53 2.64 8.71
C CYS A 323 9.43 3.17 10.13
N SER A 324 8.72 4.27 10.33
CA SER A 324 8.58 4.88 11.64
C SER A 324 7.14 5.26 11.97
N CYS A 325 6.86 5.28 13.26
CA CYS A 325 5.67 5.85 13.85
C CYS A 325 6.04 7.22 14.41
N VAL A 326 5.51 8.28 13.80
CA VAL A 326 5.74 9.67 14.20
C VAL A 326 4.62 10.11 15.12
N TYR A 327 4.99 10.52 16.33
CA TYR A 327 4.10 11.02 17.36
C TYR A 327 4.42 12.50 17.65
N PRO A 328 3.52 13.24 18.32
CA PRO A 328 3.80 14.62 18.72
C PRO A 328 5.03 14.77 19.64
N GLN A 329 5.36 13.74 20.42
CA GLN A 329 6.42 13.79 21.44
C GLN A 329 7.72 13.08 21.02
N GLY A 330 7.73 12.40 19.88
CA GLY A 330 8.89 11.62 19.46
C GLY A 330 8.60 10.72 18.27
N GLU A 331 9.61 9.93 17.89
CA GLU A 331 9.55 9.01 16.77
C GLU A 331 9.99 7.61 17.24
N GLY A 332 9.21 6.60 16.88
CA GLY A 332 9.58 5.21 17.02
C GLY A 332 10.00 4.63 15.66
N ILE A 333 11.18 4.02 15.58
CA ILE A 333 11.76 3.53 14.33
C ILE A 333 11.74 2.00 14.33
N ALA A 334 11.07 1.40 13.34
CA ALA A 334 11.15 -0.02 13.08
C ALA A 334 12.20 -0.31 12.00
N VAL A 335 13.13 -1.19 12.31
CA VAL A 335 14.20 -1.66 11.43
C VAL A 335 13.94 -3.13 11.11
N TYR A 336 13.84 -3.45 9.83
CA TYR A 336 13.61 -4.80 9.35
C TYR A 336 14.86 -5.33 8.65
N HIS A 337 15.43 -6.39 9.21
CA HIS A 337 16.54 -7.16 8.63
C HIS A 337 15.96 -8.37 7.92
N VAL A 338 15.95 -8.34 6.59
CA VAL A 338 15.47 -9.45 5.77
C VAL A 338 16.65 -10.23 5.23
N ARG A 339 16.74 -11.50 5.61
CA ARG A 339 17.83 -12.39 5.17
C ARG A 339 17.66 -12.81 3.71
N SER A 340 18.78 -13.05 3.04
CA SER A 340 18.75 -13.66 1.71
C SER A 340 18.27 -15.12 1.77
N SER A 341 17.60 -15.57 0.71
CA SER A 341 17.34 -16.98 0.50
C SER A 341 18.68 -17.70 0.36
N THR A 342 18.89 -18.75 1.17
CA THR A 342 20.03 -19.64 0.98
C THR A 342 19.98 -20.18 -0.46
N PRO A 343 21.10 -20.20 -1.21
CA PRO A 343 21.11 -20.88 -2.50
C PRO A 343 20.69 -22.32 -2.26
N ALA A 344 19.68 -22.81 -2.97
CA ALA A 344 19.35 -24.22 -2.97
C ALA A 344 20.62 -24.97 -3.42
N VAL A 345 21.21 -25.73 -2.51
CA VAL A 345 22.42 -26.54 -2.75
C VAL A 345 22.07 -27.74 -3.62
#